data_AF-A0A7V2U990-F1
#
_entry.id   AF-A0A7V2U990-F1
#
_cell.length_a   1.000
_cell.length_b   1.000
_cell.length_c   1.000
_cell.angle_alpha   90.00
_cell.angle_beta   90.00
_cell.angle_gamma   90.00
#
_symmetry.space_group_name_H-M   'P 1'
#
loop_
_entity.id
_entity.type
_entity.pdbx_description
1 polymer ?
#
loop_
_entity_poly.entity_id
_entity_poly.type
_entity_poly.pdbx_seq_one_letter_code
_entity_poly.pdbx_strand_id
1 'polypeptide(L)'
;MRSVAPGYLALSALILIGRCVCALAPDSAAAEGPWPAPVAGFAEPKAGEHPRLFFRKADVPELHRRATETAEGQAIVARLRLLLGNNGEALPTVWNPAYPINLGPKGRGTLPVGAFTKSHAAGYGMLYQLTGDKKYAELARQCLERMFDPKLHRVTADVIQKDRPGQWEPRGARFAGKKPSEVVIEYGEPDRDERYTWTHP
;
A
#
# COMPACT_ATOMS: atom_id res chain seq x y z
N MET A 1 -94.81 -6.42 -19.63
CA MET A 1 -93.55 -6.08 -18.95
C MET A 1 -92.43 -6.43 -19.93
N ARG A 2 -91.84 -5.57 -20.77
CA ARG A 2 -91.60 -4.10 -20.83
C ARG A 2 -90.61 -3.52 -19.79
N SER A 3 -89.72 -2.65 -20.30
CA SER A 3 -88.54 -1.97 -19.71
C SER A 3 -87.27 -2.83 -19.55
N VAL A 4 -86.09 -2.64 -20.18
CA VAL A 4 -85.35 -1.54 -20.87
C VAL A 4 -84.27 -0.84 -20.01
N ALA A 5 -82.99 -1.21 -20.26
CA ALA A 5 -81.72 -0.45 -20.24
C ALA A 5 -81.32 0.42 -19.02
N PRO A 6 -80.12 1.06 -18.96
CA PRO A 6 -78.80 0.82 -19.61
C PRO A 6 -77.77 0.26 -18.56
N GLY A 7 -76.45 0.18 -18.73
CA GLY A 7 -75.52 0.39 -19.87
C GLY A 7 -74.04 0.53 -19.43
N TYR A 8 -73.11 0.56 -20.41
CA TYR A 8 -71.67 0.93 -20.39
C TYR A 8 -70.86 1.05 -19.08
N LEU A 9 -69.73 0.33 -19.03
CA LEU A 9 -68.38 0.96 -19.09
C LEU A 9 -67.30 -0.06 -19.46
N ALA A 10 -66.45 0.28 -20.44
CA ALA A 10 -65.31 -0.53 -20.84
C ALA A 10 -64.08 -0.17 -19.98
N LEU A 11 -63.24 -1.16 -19.67
CA LEU A 11 -61.83 -0.97 -19.29
C LEU A 11 -61.06 -2.20 -19.84
N SER A 12 -60.45 -2.09 -21.02
CA SER A 12 -59.05 -1.67 -21.19
C SER A 12 -58.05 -2.68 -20.61
N ALA A 13 -57.76 -3.73 -21.38
CA ALA A 13 -56.64 -4.63 -21.12
C ALA A 13 -55.31 -3.90 -21.40
N LEU A 14 -54.73 -3.27 -20.37
CA LEU A 14 -53.41 -2.64 -20.47
C LEU A 14 -52.33 -3.67 -20.12
N ILE A 15 -51.56 -4.10 -21.12
CA ILE A 15 -50.39 -4.95 -20.93
C ILE A 15 -49.32 -4.11 -20.21
N LEU A 16 -49.14 -4.33 -18.90
CA LEU A 16 -48.02 -3.76 -18.16
C LEU A 16 -46.72 -4.45 -18.58
N ILE A 17 -46.07 -3.91 -19.60
CA ILE A 17 -44.66 -4.18 -19.85
C ILE A 17 -43.89 -3.59 -18.68
N GLY A 18 -43.49 -4.45 -17.73
CA GLY A 18 -42.61 -4.08 -16.64
C GLY A 18 -41.27 -3.64 -17.18
N ARG A 19 -41.12 -2.33 -17.44
CA ARG A 19 -39.82 -1.73 -17.72
C ARG A 19 -38.99 -1.89 -16.45
N CYS A 20 -38.11 -2.89 -16.46
CA CYS A 20 -37.02 -2.99 -15.52
C CYS A 20 -36.15 -1.74 -15.73
N VAL A 21 -36.46 -0.67 -14.97
CA VAL A 21 -35.57 0.48 -14.87
C VAL A 21 -34.40 -0.04 -14.08
N CYS A 22 -33.36 -0.46 -14.80
CA CYS A 22 -32.02 -0.54 -14.24
C CYS A 22 -31.74 0.84 -13.64
N ALA A 23 -31.81 0.94 -12.32
CA ALA A 23 -31.32 2.09 -11.60
C ALA A 23 -29.82 2.16 -11.92
N LEU A 24 -29.48 3.02 -12.88
CA LEU A 24 -28.13 3.52 -13.04
C LEU A 24 -27.76 4.05 -11.66
N ALA A 25 -26.90 3.32 -10.95
CA ALA A 25 -26.23 3.89 -9.80
C ALA A 25 -25.60 5.19 -10.30
N PRO A 26 -25.86 6.35 -9.68
CA PRO A 26 -25.21 7.56 -10.11
C PRO A 26 -23.71 7.31 -10.09
N ASP A 27 -23.04 7.60 -11.20
CA ASP A 27 -21.58 7.67 -11.23
C ASP A 27 -21.15 8.47 -10.00
N SER A 28 -20.14 7.97 -9.28
CA SER A 28 -19.60 8.63 -8.10
C SER A 28 -18.89 9.91 -8.54
N ALA A 29 -19.68 10.94 -8.83
CA ALA A 29 -19.22 12.27 -9.18
C ALA A 29 -18.21 12.71 -8.13
N ALA A 30 -17.03 13.11 -8.59
CA ALA A 30 -16.01 13.64 -7.71
C ALA A 30 -16.63 14.80 -6.91
N ALA A 31 -16.73 14.63 -5.59
CA ALA A 31 -17.41 15.61 -4.75
C ALA A 31 -16.72 16.97 -4.92
N GLU A 32 -17.48 18.01 -5.30
CA GLU A 32 -17.01 19.39 -5.51
C GLU A 32 -16.66 20.11 -4.19
N GLY A 33 -16.01 19.40 -3.27
CA GLY A 33 -15.49 19.93 -2.02
C GLY A 33 -14.04 20.41 -2.16
N PRO A 34 -13.57 21.33 -1.29
CA PRO A 34 -12.17 21.68 -1.22
C PRO A 34 -11.34 20.43 -0.88
N TRP A 35 -10.24 20.20 -1.60
CA TRP A 35 -9.30 19.13 -1.29
C TRP A 35 -8.14 19.66 -0.42
N PRO A 36 -7.80 19.01 0.71
CA PRO A 36 -8.46 17.85 1.31
C PRO A 36 -9.79 18.22 2.00
N ALA A 37 -10.80 17.35 1.85
CA ALA A 37 -12.13 17.58 2.44
C ALA A 37 -12.14 17.28 3.95
N PRO A 38 -12.85 18.08 4.78
CA PRO A 38 -13.00 17.79 6.21
C PRO A 38 -13.72 16.45 6.44
N VAL A 39 -13.11 15.57 7.25
CA VAL A 39 -13.72 14.31 7.66
C VAL A 39 -14.50 14.50 8.96
N ALA A 40 -15.81 14.23 8.92
CA ALA A 40 -16.68 14.38 10.09
C ALA A 40 -16.20 13.50 11.27
N GLY A 41 -16.07 14.09 12.45
CA GLY A 41 -15.57 13.40 13.65
C GLY A 41 -14.07 13.11 13.67
N PHE A 42 -13.28 13.62 12.71
CA PHE A 42 -11.82 13.50 12.76
C PHE A 42 -11.24 14.23 13.97
N ALA A 43 -10.43 13.50 14.74
CA ALA A 43 -9.64 14.05 15.84
C ALA A 43 -8.15 13.97 15.50
N GLU A 44 -7.44 15.07 15.67
CA GLU A 44 -6.00 15.13 15.42
C GLU A 44 -5.21 14.20 16.36
N PRO A 45 -4.07 13.62 15.91
CA PRO A 45 -3.21 12.84 16.78
C PRO A 45 -2.62 13.66 17.93
N LYS A 46 -2.68 13.13 19.15
CA LYS A 46 -1.99 13.75 20.29
C LYS A 46 -0.48 13.56 20.16
N ALA A 47 0.29 14.50 20.71
CA ALA A 47 1.74 14.36 20.82
C ALA A 47 2.09 13.05 21.55
N GLY A 48 3.03 12.27 20.99
CA GLY A 48 3.42 10.97 21.52
C GLY A 48 2.41 9.83 21.31
N GLU A 49 1.27 10.06 20.66
CA GLU A 49 0.26 9.01 20.46
C GLU A 49 0.68 8.01 19.37
N HIS A 50 0.72 6.72 19.71
CA HIS A 50 0.98 5.63 18.75
C HIS A 50 0.10 4.40 19.05
N PRO A 51 -0.36 3.65 18.03
CA PRO A 51 -0.26 3.92 16.59
C PRO A 51 -1.12 5.12 16.15
N ARG A 52 -0.76 5.77 15.03
CA ARG A 52 -1.46 6.95 14.49
C ARG A 52 -1.41 7.14 12.97
N LEU A 53 -0.96 6.15 12.19
CA LEU A 53 -0.79 6.29 10.72
C LEU A 53 -2.01 5.80 9.94
N PHE A 54 -2.38 4.53 10.12
CA PHE A 54 -3.56 3.91 9.46
C PHE A 54 -4.72 3.67 10.44
N PHE A 55 -4.41 3.59 11.73
CA PHE A 55 -5.35 3.32 12.81
C PHE A 55 -4.78 3.87 14.13
N ARG A 56 -5.67 4.04 15.11
CA ARG A 56 -5.38 4.45 16.48
C ARG A 56 -5.36 3.25 17.41
N LYS A 57 -4.89 3.45 18.64
CA LYS A 57 -4.93 2.42 19.69
C LYS A 57 -6.35 1.90 19.99
N ALA A 58 -7.36 2.76 19.83
CA ALA A 58 -8.77 2.41 20.04
C ALA A 58 -9.34 1.44 18.99
N ASP A 59 -8.73 1.38 17.79
CA ASP A 59 -9.20 0.52 16.69
C ASP A 59 -8.63 -0.90 16.78
N VAL A 60 -7.56 -1.10 17.55
CA VAL A 60 -6.84 -2.39 17.68
C VAL A 60 -7.76 -3.55 18.10
N PRO A 61 -8.72 -3.41 19.03
CA PRO A 61 -9.67 -4.47 19.35
C PRO A 61 -10.52 -4.90 18.16
N GLU A 62 -11.04 -3.97 17.36
CA GLU A 62 -11.84 -4.29 16.16
C GLU A 62 -10.96 -4.87 15.03
N LEU A 63 -9.71 -4.42 14.89
CA LEU A 63 -8.74 -5.01 13.96
C LEU A 63 -8.41 -6.47 14.34
N HIS A 64 -8.17 -6.73 15.64
CA HIS A 64 -7.97 -8.09 16.15
C HIS A 64 -9.21 -8.95 15.89
N ARG A 65 -10.39 -8.45 16.26
CA ARG A 65 -11.67 -9.13 16.07
C ARG A 65 -11.90 -9.51 14.60
N ARG A 66 -11.69 -8.59 13.66
CA ARG A 66 -11.77 -8.90 12.22
C ARG A 66 -10.77 -9.98 11.82
N ALA A 67 -9.52 -9.85 12.24
CA ALA A 67 -8.44 -10.78 11.90
C ALA A 67 -8.67 -12.21 12.43
N THR A 68 -9.39 -12.39 13.54
CA THR A 68 -9.61 -13.70 14.17
C THR A 68 -11.00 -14.29 13.96
N GLU A 69 -12.05 -13.49 13.85
CA GLU A 69 -13.44 -13.96 13.75
C GLU A 69 -14.01 -14.01 12.32
N THR A 70 -13.38 -13.32 11.35
CA THR A 70 -13.88 -13.29 9.96
C THR A 70 -13.01 -14.15 9.05
N ALA A 71 -13.65 -14.90 8.15
CA ALA A 71 -12.93 -15.72 7.16
C ALA A 71 -12.03 -14.87 6.24
N GLU A 72 -12.48 -13.65 5.89
CA GLU A 72 -11.68 -12.68 5.14
C GLU A 72 -10.44 -12.23 5.92
N GLY A 73 -10.60 -11.81 7.18
CA GLY A 73 -9.49 -11.38 8.03
C GLY A 73 -8.48 -12.50 8.28
N GLN A 74 -8.95 -13.72 8.53
CA GLN A 74 -8.11 -14.91 8.66
C GLN A 74 -7.31 -15.18 7.36
N ALA A 75 -7.95 -15.09 6.19
CA ALA A 75 -7.29 -15.26 4.90
C ALA A 75 -6.25 -14.15 4.61
N ILE A 76 -6.53 -12.90 4.99
CA ILE A 76 -5.60 -11.77 4.90
C ILE A 76 -4.38 -12.01 5.80
N VAL A 77 -4.57 -12.46 7.04
CA VAL A 77 -3.46 -12.77 7.97
C VAL A 77 -2.64 -13.97 7.48
N ALA A 78 -3.27 -15.01 6.96
CA ALA A 78 -2.57 -16.14 6.34
C ALA A 78 -1.75 -15.68 5.13
N ARG A 79 -2.29 -14.80 4.28
CA ARG A 79 -1.56 -14.23 3.15
C ARG A 79 -0.40 -13.33 3.58
N LEU A 80 -0.58 -12.54 4.65
CA LEU A 80 0.49 -11.74 5.25
C LEU A 80 1.65 -12.63 5.73
N ARG A 81 1.35 -13.69 6.48
CA ARG A 81 2.35 -14.67 6.96
C ARG A 81 3.10 -15.38 5.84
N LEU A 82 2.41 -15.71 4.75
CA LEU A 82 3.03 -16.25 3.53
C LEU A 82 3.94 -15.24 2.84
N LEU A 83 3.53 -13.97 2.74
CA LEU A 83 4.31 -12.90 2.10
C LEU A 83 5.55 -12.49 2.90
N LEU A 84 5.54 -12.67 4.23
CA LEU A 84 6.67 -12.40 5.12
C LEU A 84 7.76 -13.50 5.11
N GLY A 85 7.51 -14.63 4.45
CA GLY A 85 8.38 -15.82 4.55
C GLY A 85 8.34 -16.45 5.95
N ASN A 86 8.81 -17.70 6.08
CA ASN A 86 8.88 -18.41 7.37
C ASN A 86 7.58 -18.35 8.21
N ASN A 87 6.42 -18.34 7.56
CA ASN A 87 5.10 -18.16 8.15
C ASN A 87 4.95 -16.89 9.02
N GLY A 88 5.79 -15.86 8.82
CA GLY A 88 5.86 -14.66 9.64
C GLY A 88 6.58 -14.82 10.99
N GLU A 89 7.18 -15.98 11.29
CA GLU A 89 7.81 -16.28 12.58
C GLU A 89 9.32 -15.93 12.65
N ALA A 90 9.96 -15.71 11.50
CA ALA A 90 11.36 -15.29 11.39
C ALA A 90 11.57 -14.43 10.13
N LEU A 91 12.69 -13.72 10.05
CA LEU A 91 13.08 -12.99 8.83
C LEU A 91 13.23 -13.93 7.63
N PRO A 92 12.95 -13.48 6.38
CA PRO A 92 13.28 -14.21 5.17
C PRO A 92 14.75 -14.62 5.07
N THR A 93 14.98 -15.80 4.50
CA THR A 93 16.33 -16.28 4.12
C THR A 93 16.71 -15.87 2.69
N VAL A 94 15.73 -15.62 1.81
CA VAL A 94 15.94 -15.17 0.44
C VAL A 94 15.85 -13.65 0.36
N TRP A 95 16.82 -13.02 -0.31
CA TRP A 95 16.93 -11.56 -0.44
C TRP A 95 17.06 -11.14 -1.91
N ASN A 96 16.84 -9.86 -2.20
CA ASN A 96 17.06 -9.29 -3.54
C ASN A 96 18.52 -8.84 -3.68
N PRO A 97 19.35 -9.48 -4.52
CA PRO A 97 20.76 -9.09 -4.67
C PRO A 97 20.97 -7.73 -5.37
N ALA A 98 19.92 -7.16 -5.97
CA ALA A 98 19.99 -5.83 -6.55
C ALA A 98 19.88 -4.74 -5.48
N TYR A 99 20.57 -3.62 -5.71
CA TYR A 99 20.34 -2.38 -4.97
C TYR A 99 18.87 -1.93 -5.11
N PRO A 100 18.30 -1.17 -4.15
CA PRO A 100 16.88 -0.90 -4.13
C PRO A 100 16.37 -0.14 -5.37
N ILE A 101 15.43 -0.76 -6.10
CA ILE A 101 14.70 -0.14 -7.22
C ILE A 101 13.24 0.02 -6.79
N ASN A 102 12.86 1.23 -6.37
CA ASN A 102 11.55 1.55 -5.80
C ASN A 102 11.22 0.71 -4.55
N LEU A 103 9.93 0.60 -4.19
CA LEU A 103 9.43 -0.11 -3.01
C LEU A 103 9.04 -1.58 -3.29
N GLY A 104 9.01 -2.01 -4.55
CA GLY A 104 8.57 -3.35 -4.95
C GLY A 104 9.71 -4.36 -5.12
N PRO A 105 9.40 -5.66 -5.32
CA PRO A 105 10.40 -6.71 -5.59
C PRO A 105 11.02 -6.63 -7.00
N LYS A 106 10.97 -5.47 -7.67
CA LYS A 106 11.39 -5.28 -9.06
C LYS A 106 12.91 -5.10 -9.18
N GLY A 107 13.65 -6.18 -8.94
CA GLY A 107 15.03 -6.34 -9.42
C GLY A 107 15.07 -6.91 -10.84
N ARG A 108 16.26 -7.34 -11.29
CA ARG A 108 16.48 -8.04 -12.57
C ARG A 108 15.95 -9.49 -12.62
N GLY A 109 14.95 -9.84 -11.82
CA GLY A 109 14.36 -11.17 -11.77
C GLY A 109 13.16 -11.27 -10.84
N THR A 110 12.36 -12.31 -11.03
CA THR A 110 11.25 -12.66 -10.13
C THR A 110 11.79 -13.28 -8.85
N LEU A 111 11.60 -12.61 -7.71
CA LEU A 111 11.89 -13.18 -6.41
C LEU A 111 10.78 -14.17 -5.99
N PRO A 112 11.09 -15.23 -5.23
CA PRO A 112 10.06 -16.12 -4.69
C PRO A 112 9.18 -15.39 -3.67
N VAL A 113 7.97 -15.89 -3.48
CA VAL A 113 7.08 -15.45 -2.40
C VAL A 113 7.77 -15.66 -1.05
N GLY A 114 7.73 -14.65 -0.17
CA GLY A 114 8.43 -14.68 1.10
C GLY A 114 9.90 -14.25 1.04
N ALA A 115 10.41 -13.76 -0.10
CA ALA A 115 11.70 -13.08 -0.16
C ALA A 115 11.62 -11.66 0.44
N PHE A 116 12.71 -11.21 1.07
CA PHE A 116 12.77 -9.93 1.78
C PHE A 116 12.47 -8.72 0.88
N THR A 117 11.64 -7.82 1.40
CA THR A 117 11.30 -6.52 0.79
C THR A 117 11.20 -5.43 1.86
N LYS A 118 11.30 -4.17 1.46
CA LYS A 118 11.16 -3.00 2.36
C LYS A 118 9.84 -2.97 3.14
N SER A 119 8.79 -3.63 2.65
CA SER A 119 7.48 -3.69 3.31
C SER A 119 7.42 -4.70 4.46
N HIS A 120 8.43 -5.55 4.67
CA HIS A 120 8.41 -6.56 5.74
C HIS A 120 8.32 -5.93 7.14
N ALA A 121 8.97 -4.78 7.36
CA ALA A 121 8.87 -4.03 8.62
C ALA A 121 7.42 -3.67 8.98
N ALA A 122 6.64 -3.22 7.99
CA ALA A 122 5.22 -2.91 8.18
C ALA A 122 4.38 -4.19 8.43
N GLY A 123 4.70 -5.29 7.76
CA GLY A 123 4.01 -6.57 7.94
C GLY A 123 4.21 -7.18 9.34
N TYR A 124 5.46 -7.22 9.84
CA TYR A 124 5.71 -7.61 11.24
C TYR A 124 5.12 -6.59 12.23
N GLY A 125 5.15 -5.30 11.90
CA GLY A 125 4.45 -4.26 12.67
C GLY A 125 2.95 -4.54 12.81
N MET A 126 2.29 -5.04 11.77
CA MET A 126 0.88 -5.46 11.83
C MET A 126 0.70 -6.72 12.70
N LEU A 127 1.57 -7.72 12.58
CA LEU A 127 1.52 -8.91 13.44
C LEU A 127 1.71 -8.55 14.93
N TYR A 128 2.55 -7.57 15.26
CA TYR A 128 2.66 -7.04 16.62
C TYR A 128 1.35 -6.43 17.12
N GLN A 129 0.69 -5.59 16.31
CA GLN A 129 -0.57 -4.94 16.70
C GLN A 129 -1.72 -5.96 16.85
N LEU A 130 -1.74 -7.02 16.05
CA LEU A 130 -2.75 -8.09 16.14
C LEU A 130 -2.53 -9.08 17.29
N THR A 131 -1.32 -9.21 17.83
CA THR A 131 -0.99 -10.27 18.82
C THR A 131 -0.45 -9.75 20.15
N GLY A 132 0.07 -8.53 20.21
CA GLY A 132 0.83 -8.00 21.34
C GLY A 132 2.23 -8.63 21.53
N ASP A 133 2.62 -9.62 20.72
CA ASP A 133 3.88 -10.35 20.89
C ASP A 133 5.07 -9.51 20.40
N LYS A 134 5.92 -9.12 21.36
CA LYS A 134 7.10 -8.27 21.14
C LYS A 134 8.08 -8.85 20.11
N LYS A 135 8.08 -10.16 19.84
CA LYS A 135 8.95 -10.74 18.81
C LYS A 135 8.71 -10.11 17.43
N TYR A 136 7.47 -9.76 17.09
CA TYR A 136 7.18 -9.14 15.79
C TYR A 136 7.61 -7.66 15.74
N ALA A 137 7.58 -6.95 16.88
CA ALA A 137 8.17 -5.61 16.96
C ALA A 137 9.71 -5.67 16.78
N GLU A 138 10.36 -6.69 17.32
CA GLU A 138 11.79 -6.94 17.13
C GLU A 138 12.13 -7.34 15.69
N LEU A 139 11.36 -8.23 15.06
CA LEU A 139 11.50 -8.55 13.63
C LEU A 139 11.28 -7.32 12.74
N ALA A 140 10.33 -6.44 13.07
CA ALA A 140 10.12 -5.17 12.36
C ALA A 140 11.33 -4.23 12.52
N ARG A 141 11.93 -4.16 13.71
CA ARG A 141 13.15 -3.39 14.00
C ARG A 141 14.34 -3.90 13.17
N GLN A 142 14.58 -5.21 13.16
CA GLN A 142 15.64 -5.84 12.36
C GLN A 142 15.44 -5.64 10.85
N CYS A 143 14.19 -5.64 10.36
CA CYS A 143 13.90 -5.28 8.97
C CYS A 143 14.35 -3.85 8.66
N LEU A 144 14.08 -2.88 9.54
CA LEU A 144 14.51 -1.49 9.35
C LEU A 144 16.03 -1.36 9.39
N GLU A 145 16.71 -1.98 10.37
CA GLU A 145 18.19 -1.99 10.40
C GLU A 145 18.78 -2.52 9.10
N ARG A 146 18.20 -3.62 8.57
CA ARG A 146 18.65 -4.21 7.31
C ARG A 146 18.34 -3.35 6.08
N MET A 147 17.27 -2.56 6.11
CA MET A 147 16.90 -1.58 5.07
C MET A 147 17.80 -0.33 5.05
N PHE A 148 18.62 -0.13 6.07
CA PHE A 148 19.58 0.97 6.19
C PHE A 148 21.01 0.45 6.40
N ASP A 149 21.28 -0.82 6.07
CA ASP A 149 22.61 -1.42 6.18
C ASP A 149 23.53 -0.82 5.09
N PRO A 150 24.56 -0.02 5.47
CA PRO A 150 25.41 0.65 4.49
C PRO A 150 26.23 -0.33 3.64
N LYS A 151 26.38 -1.59 4.07
CA LYS A 151 27.05 -2.63 3.28
C LYS A 151 26.20 -3.17 2.13
N LEU A 152 24.86 -3.04 2.21
CA LEU A 152 23.93 -3.51 1.19
C LEU A 152 23.49 -2.43 0.20
N HIS A 153 23.67 -1.16 0.58
CA HIS A 153 23.02 -0.04 -0.08
C HIS A 153 23.99 0.97 -0.69
N ARG A 154 25.27 0.60 -0.75
CA ARG A 154 26.35 1.36 -1.34
C ARG A 154 26.72 0.78 -2.72
N VAL A 155 26.45 1.55 -3.78
CA VAL A 155 26.85 1.20 -5.17
C VAL A 155 27.59 2.36 -5.83
N THR A 156 28.47 2.06 -6.77
CA THR A 156 29.09 3.09 -7.61
C THR A 156 28.13 3.51 -8.73
N ALA A 157 28.23 4.76 -9.17
CA ALA A 157 27.22 5.35 -10.04
C ALA A 157 27.31 4.82 -11.49
N ASP A 158 28.45 4.27 -11.91
CA ASP A 158 28.60 3.53 -13.18
C ASP A 158 27.73 2.26 -13.24
N VAL A 159 27.51 1.58 -12.11
CA VAL A 159 26.58 0.44 -12.03
C VAL A 159 25.15 0.89 -12.35
N ILE A 160 24.73 2.04 -11.79
CA ILE A 160 23.40 2.61 -12.08
C ILE A 160 23.30 3.10 -13.53
N GLN A 161 24.34 3.77 -14.04
CA GLN A 161 24.42 4.21 -15.43
C GLN A 161 24.24 3.05 -16.41
N LYS A 162 24.94 1.93 -16.16
CA LYS A 162 24.84 0.68 -16.94
C LYS A 162 23.46 0.05 -16.83
N ASP A 163 22.86 0.09 -15.64
CA ASP A 163 21.60 -0.61 -15.35
C ASP A 163 20.36 0.17 -15.79
N ARG A 164 20.45 1.51 -15.87
CA ARG A 164 19.36 2.39 -16.25
C ARG A 164 19.82 3.54 -17.17
N PRO A 165 20.35 3.27 -18.38
CA PRO A 165 20.89 4.30 -19.26
C PRO A 165 19.85 5.38 -19.63
N GLY A 166 18.58 5.00 -19.82
CA GLY A 166 17.48 5.95 -20.10
C GLY A 166 16.96 6.74 -18.89
N GLN A 167 17.55 6.56 -17.70
CA GLN A 167 17.28 7.35 -16.50
C GLN A 167 18.54 8.10 -16.02
N TRP A 168 19.66 8.03 -16.76
CA TRP A 168 20.94 8.52 -16.28
C TRP A 168 21.11 10.04 -16.50
N GLU A 169 20.74 10.83 -15.50
CA GLU A 169 20.96 12.29 -15.46
C GLU A 169 21.74 12.72 -14.20
N PRO A 170 23.08 12.50 -14.16
CA PRO A 170 23.89 12.91 -13.02
C PRO A 170 23.95 14.45 -12.93
N ARG A 171 23.54 14.99 -11.79
CA ARG A 171 23.56 16.42 -11.47
C ARG A 171 24.08 16.62 -10.05
N GLY A 172 24.54 17.84 -9.72
CA GLY A 172 25.02 18.18 -8.37
C GLY A 172 26.53 18.07 -8.21
N ALA A 173 27.04 18.67 -7.13
CA ALA A 173 28.48 18.82 -6.87
C ALA A 173 29.21 17.48 -6.72
N ARG A 174 28.50 16.41 -6.31
CA ARG A 174 29.07 15.06 -6.15
C ARG A 174 29.69 14.49 -7.44
N PHE A 175 29.16 14.86 -8.60
CA PHE A 175 29.62 14.40 -9.93
C PHE A 175 30.61 15.38 -10.60
N ALA A 176 30.79 16.59 -10.06
CA ALA A 176 31.61 17.62 -10.69
C ALA A 176 33.08 17.16 -10.81
N GLY A 177 33.55 16.99 -12.04
CA GLY A 177 34.92 16.56 -12.34
C GLY A 177 35.26 15.10 -12.01
N LYS A 178 34.29 14.27 -11.64
CA LYS A 178 34.49 12.86 -11.28
C LYS A 178 33.92 11.89 -12.30
N LYS A 179 34.51 10.72 -12.42
CA LYS A 179 33.97 9.60 -13.21
C LYS A 179 32.82 8.92 -12.44
N PRO A 180 31.82 8.31 -13.10
CA PRO A 180 30.74 7.61 -12.42
C PRO A 180 31.21 6.47 -11.49
N SER A 181 32.33 5.82 -11.79
CA SER A 181 32.95 4.79 -10.93
C SER A 181 33.62 5.35 -9.67
N GLU A 182 33.88 6.65 -9.61
CA GLU A 182 34.46 7.37 -8.46
C GLU A 182 33.35 7.98 -7.56
N VAL A 183 32.10 8.00 -8.04
CA VAL A 183 30.95 8.49 -7.28
C VAL A 183 30.21 7.32 -6.66
N VAL A 184 30.21 7.28 -5.33
CA VAL A 184 29.42 6.36 -4.53
C VAL A 184 28.02 6.93 -4.30
N ILE A 185 27.02 6.08 -4.37
CA ILE A 185 25.62 6.35 -4.05
C ILE A 185 25.21 5.41 -2.92
N GLU A 186 24.74 5.99 -1.81
CA GLU A 186 24.31 5.27 -0.61
C GLU A 186 22.80 5.45 -0.44
N TYR A 187 22.04 4.35 -0.59
CA TYR A 187 20.59 4.38 -0.48
C TYR A 187 20.15 4.31 0.99
N GLY A 188 19.38 5.32 1.42
CA GLY A 188 18.74 5.33 2.74
C GLY A 188 19.21 6.47 3.64
N GLU A 189 20.37 7.05 3.35
CA GLU A 189 20.68 8.38 3.85
C GLU A 189 19.83 9.42 3.09
N PRO A 190 19.23 10.41 3.78
CA PRO A 190 18.67 11.56 3.10
C PRO A 190 19.83 12.41 2.59
N ASP A 191 20.16 12.26 1.32
CA ASP A 191 21.13 13.11 0.61
C ASP A 191 20.58 14.55 0.56
N ARG A 192 20.85 15.32 1.61
CA ARG A 192 20.17 16.59 1.91
C ARG A 192 20.42 17.67 0.85
N ASP A 193 21.52 17.53 0.12
CA ASP A 193 21.92 18.45 -0.95
C ASP A 193 21.17 18.19 -2.27
N GLU A 194 20.57 17.00 -2.45
CA GLU A 194 19.91 16.59 -3.69
C GLU A 194 18.43 16.19 -3.45
N ARG A 195 17.62 17.18 -3.07
CA ARG A 195 16.15 17.05 -3.04
C ARG A 195 15.61 16.68 -4.43
N TYR A 196 15.33 15.39 -4.61
CA TYR A 196 14.59 14.80 -5.74
C TYR A 196 15.23 14.93 -7.13
N THR A 197 16.38 14.27 -7.35
CA THR A 197 16.95 14.03 -8.70
C THR A 197 16.15 13.02 -9.56
N TRP A 198 14.90 12.71 -9.20
CA TRP A 198 14.09 11.65 -9.81
C TRP A 198 12.61 12.01 -10.06
N THR A 199 12.25 13.28 -9.98
CA THR A 199 10.94 13.77 -10.46
C THR A 199 11.09 14.33 -11.87
N HIS A 200 10.28 13.83 -12.80
CA HIS A 200 10.08 14.46 -14.12
C HIS A 200 9.58 15.92 -13.96
N PRO A 201 9.79 16.77 -14.99
CA PRO A 201 9.37 18.19 -14.97
C PRO A 201 7.88 18.38 -14.74
#